data_AF-A0A2N1UJL2-F1
#
_entry.id   AF-A0A2N1UJL2-F1
#
_cell.length_a   1.000
_cell.length_b   1.000
_cell.length_c   1.000
_cell.angle_alpha   90.00
_cell.angle_beta   90.00
_cell.angle_gamma   90.00
#
_symmetry.space_group_name_H-M   'P 1'
#
loop_
_entity.id
_entity.type
_entity.pdbx_description
1 polymer ?
#
loop_
_entity_poly.entity_id
_entity_poly.type
_entity_poly.pdbx_seq_one_letter_code
_entity_poly.pdbx_strand_id
1 'polypeptide(L)'
;MVFFIKAISAAPPLLLHSRGIFILEKIMTNRNKYAAKMALKKQSRFAAGLVSERFPQVAGIVIHMTYYQKGPNPVLMLCTINIFPASYAYFEMDCMIKGCNGGGFDLTSVIADMVSTHKKVKKGDIVCRGKTDTHSSDHASISYDIAIQYNKDRHA
;
A
#
# COMPACT_ATOMS: atom_id res chain seq x y z
N MET A 1 -53.64 40.16 51.34
CA MET A 1 -52.47 39.34 51.72
C MET A 1 -52.04 38.58 50.47
N VAL A 2 -51.03 39.09 49.77
CA VAL A 2 -49.64 38.58 49.71
C VAL A 2 -49.45 37.58 48.55
N PHE A 3 -48.73 38.07 47.52
CA PHE A 3 -47.77 37.45 46.56
C PHE A 3 -47.73 35.91 46.40
N PHE A 4 -47.48 35.30 45.22
CA PHE A 4 -46.34 35.50 44.30
C PHE A 4 -46.59 34.86 42.91
N ILE A 5 -45.94 35.43 41.90
CA ILE A 5 -45.88 35.01 40.49
C ILE A 5 -44.64 34.10 40.25
N LYS A 6 -44.72 33.24 39.21
CA LYS A 6 -43.62 32.55 38.46
C LYS A 6 -42.90 31.39 39.18
N ALA A 7 -42.37 30.35 38.54
CA ALA A 7 -41.90 30.16 37.17
C ALA A 7 -41.89 28.68 36.72
N ILE A 8 -41.76 28.52 35.40
CA ILE A 8 -41.44 27.34 34.58
C ILE A 8 -40.12 26.66 35.02
N SER A 9 -40.05 25.33 34.97
CA SER A 9 -38.83 24.62 34.50
C SER A 9 -39.11 23.13 34.25
N ALA A 10 -39.36 22.78 32.98
CA ALA A 10 -39.09 21.45 32.48
C ALA A 10 -37.59 21.40 32.15
N ALA A 11 -36.80 20.75 33.00
CA ALA A 11 -35.38 20.53 32.73
C ALA A 11 -35.21 19.31 31.79
N PRO A 12 -34.45 19.43 30.69
CA PRO A 12 -34.18 18.34 29.76
C PRO A 12 -33.27 17.26 30.38
N PRO A 13 -33.33 16.00 29.90
CA PRO A 13 -32.35 15.00 30.30
C PRO A 13 -30.95 15.48 29.93
N LEU A 14 -30.08 15.54 30.93
CA LEU A 14 -28.67 15.88 30.80
C LEU A 14 -28.03 14.95 29.76
N LEU A 15 -27.62 15.54 28.64
CA LEU A 15 -26.80 14.92 27.60
C LEU A 15 -25.51 14.38 28.24
N LEU A 16 -25.45 13.06 28.37
CA LEU A 16 -24.20 12.34 28.63
C LEU A 16 -23.21 12.66 27.51
N HIS A 17 -21.96 12.92 27.89
CA HIS A 17 -20.82 13.24 27.02
C HIS A 17 -20.69 12.30 25.79
N SER A 18 -21.27 12.69 24.66
CA SER A 18 -21.30 11.93 23.41
C SER A 18 -20.00 12.03 22.58
N ARG A 19 -19.03 12.86 22.99
CA ARG A 19 -17.74 13.00 22.30
C ARG A 19 -16.74 11.87 22.59
N GLY A 20 -16.78 11.25 23.77
CA GLY A 20 -15.82 10.20 24.17
C GLY A 20 -16.10 8.84 23.52
N ILE A 21 -17.36 8.46 23.44
CA ILE A 21 -17.81 7.16 22.89
C ILE A 21 -17.56 7.09 21.37
N PHE A 22 -17.85 8.17 20.63
CA PHE A 22 -17.61 8.26 19.20
C PHE A 22 -16.13 8.15 18.79
N ILE A 23 -15.20 8.67 19.61
CA ILE A 23 -13.77 8.60 19.32
C ILE A 23 -13.24 7.17 19.54
N LEU A 24 -13.67 6.49 20.62
CA LEU A 24 -13.25 5.12 20.90
C LEU A 24 -13.72 4.15 19.81
N GLU A 25 -14.98 4.27 19.37
CA GLU A 25 -15.55 3.44 18.30
C GLU A 25 -14.83 3.65 16.96
N LYS A 26 -14.48 4.90 16.62
CA LYS A 26 -13.72 5.24 15.42
C LYS A 26 -12.29 4.70 15.45
N ILE A 27 -11.64 4.69 16.62
CA ILE A 27 -10.30 4.12 16.79
C ILE A 27 -10.33 2.58 16.69
N MET A 28 -11.31 1.93 17.33
CA MET A 28 -11.47 0.47 17.30
C MET A 28 -11.79 -0.04 15.88
N THR A 29 -12.70 0.62 15.17
CA THR A 29 -13.02 0.28 13.78
C THR A 29 -11.83 0.49 12.84
N ASN A 30 -10.99 1.51 13.06
CA ASN A 30 -9.79 1.75 12.26
C ASN A 30 -8.70 0.69 12.52
N ARG A 31 -8.49 0.30 13.79
CA ARG A 31 -7.55 -0.79 14.16
C ARG A 31 -7.97 -2.12 13.54
N ASN A 32 -9.26 -2.44 13.55
CA ASN A 32 -9.80 -3.65 12.94
C ASN A 32 -9.62 -3.65 11.42
N LYS A 33 -9.85 -2.51 10.75
CA LYS A 33 -9.59 -2.35 9.31
C LYS A 33 -8.11 -2.51 8.95
N TYR A 34 -7.21 -1.94 9.75
CA TYR A 34 -5.77 -2.08 9.55
C TYR A 34 -5.32 -3.54 9.68
N ALA A 35 -5.76 -4.23 10.76
CA ALA A 35 -5.45 -5.64 10.97
C ALA A 35 -5.96 -6.53 9.83
N ALA A 36 -7.19 -6.29 9.37
CA ALA A 36 -7.76 -7.00 8.22
C ALA A 36 -6.95 -6.76 6.93
N LYS A 37 -6.55 -5.52 6.65
CA LYS A 37 -5.69 -5.20 5.49
C LYS A 37 -4.35 -5.93 5.56
N MET A 38 -3.71 -5.96 6.73
CA MET A 38 -2.45 -6.67 6.92
C MET A 38 -2.60 -8.19 6.77
N ALA A 39 -3.70 -8.75 7.25
CA ALA A 39 -4.01 -10.18 7.09
C ALA A 39 -4.22 -10.55 5.62
N LEU A 40 -4.98 -9.74 4.87
CA LEU A 40 -5.18 -9.94 3.43
C LEU A 40 -3.85 -9.84 2.68
N LYS A 41 -3.03 -8.83 2.96
CA LYS A 41 -1.70 -8.69 2.34
C LYS A 41 -0.80 -9.90 2.65
N LYS A 42 -0.86 -10.42 3.87
CA LYS A 42 -0.14 -11.65 4.25
C LYS A 42 -0.63 -12.84 3.43
N GLN A 43 -1.94 -13.03 3.27
CA GLN A 43 -2.52 -14.09 2.43
C GLN A 43 -2.10 -13.96 0.95
N SER A 44 -2.17 -12.75 0.38
CA SER A 44 -1.73 -12.49 -1.00
C SER A 44 -0.25 -12.83 -1.21
N ARG A 45 0.61 -12.50 -0.25
CA ARG A 45 2.04 -12.88 -0.30
C ARG A 45 2.23 -14.40 -0.28
N PHE A 46 1.51 -15.12 0.56
CA PHE A 46 1.55 -16.59 0.56
C PHE A 46 1.04 -17.18 -0.75
N ALA A 47 -0.09 -16.69 -1.27
CA ALA A 47 -0.68 -17.18 -2.52
C ALA A 47 0.21 -16.95 -3.74
N ALA A 48 1.06 -15.92 -3.71
CA ALA A 48 2.04 -15.66 -4.76
C ALA A 48 3.07 -16.80 -4.90
N GLY A 49 3.34 -17.55 -3.82
CA GLY A 49 4.39 -18.58 -3.77
C GLY A 49 5.78 -17.97 -3.71
N LEU A 50 6.81 -18.82 -3.69
CA LEU A 50 8.20 -18.38 -3.71
C LEU A 50 8.66 -18.04 -5.13
N VAL A 51 9.65 -17.17 -5.26
CA VAL A 51 10.29 -16.87 -6.55
C VAL A 51 10.91 -18.12 -7.16
N SER A 52 11.54 -18.98 -6.35
CA SER A 52 12.10 -20.26 -6.82
C SER A 52 11.05 -21.22 -7.37
N GLU A 53 9.81 -21.13 -6.88
CA GLU A 53 8.71 -21.99 -7.33
C GLU A 53 8.07 -21.46 -8.61
N ARG A 54 7.87 -20.14 -8.71
CA ARG A 54 7.24 -19.50 -9.87
C ARG A 54 8.19 -19.24 -11.03
N PHE A 55 9.45 -18.95 -10.73
CA PHE A 55 10.49 -18.55 -11.68
C PHE A 55 11.80 -19.30 -11.39
N PRO A 56 11.85 -20.62 -11.58
CA PRO A 56 12.98 -21.47 -11.18
C PRO A 56 14.32 -21.11 -11.85
N GLN A 57 14.28 -20.46 -13.01
CA GLN A 57 15.46 -19.98 -13.73
C GLN A 57 16.05 -18.67 -13.16
N VAL A 58 15.36 -18.00 -12.22
CA VAL A 58 15.80 -16.72 -11.65
C VAL A 58 16.70 -16.95 -10.43
N ALA A 59 17.92 -16.44 -10.48
CA ALA A 59 18.89 -16.44 -9.39
C ALA A 59 18.67 -15.25 -8.42
N GLY A 60 18.14 -14.13 -8.93
CA GLY A 60 17.84 -12.95 -8.13
C GLY A 60 17.28 -11.81 -8.96
N ILE A 61 16.58 -10.88 -8.31
CA ILE A 61 16.03 -9.68 -8.93
C ILE A 61 16.44 -8.48 -8.08
N VAL A 62 16.94 -7.43 -8.73
CA VAL A 62 17.19 -6.13 -8.10
C VAL A 62 16.26 -5.12 -8.77
N ILE A 63 15.56 -4.33 -7.95
CA ILE A 63 14.67 -3.27 -8.42
C ILE A 63 15.14 -1.97 -7.80
N HIS A 64 15.67 -1.07 -8.61
CA HIS A 64 15.88 0.32 -8.21
C HIS A 64 14.62 1.11 -8.53
N MET A 65 14.15 1.91 -7.57
CA MET A 65 12.95 2.72 -7.75
C MET A 65 13.17 4.12 -7.21
N THR A 66 12.65 5.10 -7.94
CA THR A 66 12.48 6.47 -7.47
C THR A 66 10.99 6.73 -7.33
N TYR A 67 10.55 7.09 -6.13
CA TYR A 67 9.17 7.48 -5.83
C TYR A 67 8.97 8.96 -6.08
N TYR A 68 7.88 9.27 -6.78
CA TYR A 68 7.45 10.62 -7.04
C TYR A 68 6.08 10.90 -6.43
N GLN A 69 5.92 12.13 -5.95
CA GLN A 69 4.65 12.68 -5.47
C GLN A 69 4.33 13.97 -6.20
N LYS A 70 3.05 14.32 -6.25
CA LYS A 70 2.65 15.66 -6.68
C LYS A 70 2.90 16.67 -5.57
N GLY A 71 3.87 17.56 -5.78
CA GLY A 71 4.18 18.63 -4.84
C GLY A 71 5.46 19.39 -5.20
N PRO A 72 5.84 20.39 -4.38
CA PRO A 72 7.01 21.23 -4.64
C PRO A 72 8.33 20.45 -4.68
N ASN A 73 8.43 19.38 -3.88
CA ASN A 73 9.51 18.41 -3.91
C ASN A 73 8.96 17.10 -4.47
N PRO A 74 9.12 16.86 -5.79
CA PRO A 74 8.46 15.75 -6.45
C PRO A 74 9.11 14.41 -6.11
N VAL A 75 10.41 14.35 -5.82
CA VAL A 75 11.08 13.12 -5.41
C VAL A 75 10.84 12.88 -3.93
N LEU A 76 10.15 11.79 -3.60
CA LEU A 76 9.82 11.41 -2.22
C LEU A 76 10.88 10.49 -1.60
N MET A 77 11.37 9.50 -2.36
CA MET A 77 12.30 8.47 -1.86
C MET A 77 12.99 7.75 -3.01
N LEU A 78 14.25 7.35 -2.81
CA LEU A 78 14.93 6.34 -3.62
C LEU A 78 15.02 5.04 -2.81
N CYS A 79 14.69 3.90 -3.43
CA CYS A 79 14.72 2.60 -2.76
C CYS A 79 15.29 1.54 -3.71
N THR A 80 16.05 0.61 -3.14
CA THR A 80 16.52 -0.59 -3.83
C THR A 80 15.93 -1.82 -3.14
N ILE A 81 15.25 -2.66 -3.91
CA ILE A 81 14.64 -3.91 -3.43
C ILE A 81 15.44 -5.07 -4.01
N ASN A 82 15.90 -5.95 -3.12
CA ASN A 82 16.56 -7.19 -3.49
C ASN A 82 15.62 -8.36 -3.24
N ILE A 83 15.39 -9.17 -4.27
CA ILE A 83 14.47 -10.31 -4.23
C ILE A 83 15.27 -11.55 -4.58
N PHE A 84 15.22 -12.53 -3.68
CA PHE A 84 15.96 -13.79 -3.76
C PHE A 84 15.02 -14.95 -4.09
N PRO A 85 15.53 -16.11 -4.52
CA PRO A 85 14.70 -17.28 -4.81
C PRO A 85 13.78 -17.69 -3.64
N ALA A 86 14.25 -17.53 -2.39
CA ALA A 86 13.47 -17.79 -1.18
C ALA A 86 12.49 -16.66 -0.77
N SER A 87 12.42 -15.56 -1.53
CA SER A 87 11.44 -14.49 -1.31
C SER A 87 10.11 -14.85 -1.95
N TYR A 88 9.02 -14.27 -1.46
CA TYR A 88 7.71 -14.40 -2.13
C TYR A 88 7.73 -13.70 -3.50
N ALA A 89 7.12 -14.32 -4.51
CA ALA A 89 6.91 -13.77 -5.85
C ALA A 89 5.79 -12.69 -5.87
N TYR A 90 5.84 -11.77 -4.92
CA TYR A 90 4.86 -10.72 -4.68
C TYR A 90 5.51 -9.36 -4.92
N PHE A 91 5.13 -8.71 -6.03
CA PHE A 91 5.76 -7.50 -6.54
C PHE A 91 4.84 -6.26 -6.48
N GLU A 92 3.89 -6.28 -5.54
CA GLU A 92 3.04 -5.13 -5.26
C GLU A 92 3.64 -4.28 -4.14
N MET A 93 3.88 -3.01 -4.44
CA MET A 93 4.40 -2.01 -3.53
C MET A 93 3.30 -1.04 -3.10
N ASP A 94 3.24 -0.72 -1.81
CA ASP A 94 2.24 0.23 -1.31
C ASP A 94 2.54 1.65 -1.79
N CYS A 95 1.49 2.44 -2.03
CA CYS A 95 1.63 3.89 -2.18
C CYS A 95 1.89 4.52 -0.80
N MET A 96 2.89 5.40 -0.72
CA MET A 96 3.29 6.04 0.54
C MET A 96 2.53 7.35 0.83
N ILE A 97 1.69 7.81 -0.08
CA ILE A 97 0.88 9.02 0.11
C ILE A 97 -0.21 8.76 1.14
N LYS A 98 -0.25 9.58 2.19
CA LYS A 98 -1.27 9.51 3.24
C LYS A 98 -2.66 9.69 2.63
N GLY A 99 -3.60 8.86 3.07
CA GLY A 99 -4.96 8.85 2.53
C GLY A 99 -5.13 8.09 1.21
N CYS A 100 -4.07 7.49 0.66
CA CYS A 100 -4.21 6.59 -0.49
C CYS A 100 -4.82 5.25 -0.07
N ASN A 101 -6.02 4.97 -0.56
CA ASN A 101 -6.73 3.71 -0.32
C ASN A 101 -6.71 2.84 -1.58
N GLY A 102 -6.36 1.56 -1.42
CA GLY A 102 -6.33 0.58 -2.52
C GLY A 102 -5.30 0.86 -3.61
N GLY A 103 -4.37 1.79 -3.38
CA GLY A 103 -3.31 2.13 -4.32
C GLY A 103 -2.02 1.36 -4.12
N GLY A 104 -1.05 1.68 -4.97
CA GLY A 104 0.23 1.02 -5.04
C GLY A 104 0.70 0.84 -6.47
N PHE A 105 1.80 0.13 -6.60
CA PHE A 105 2.52 -0.13 -7.84
C PHE A 105 2.70 -1.63 -7.98
N ASP A 106 2.25 -2.20 -9.09
CA ASP A 106 2.26 -3.63 -9.32
C ASP A 106 3.18 -3.94 -10.49
N LEU A 107 4.31 -4.56 -10.17
CA LEU A 107 5.35 -4.93 -11.13
C LEU A 107 5.22 -6.39 -11.57
N THR A 108 4.15 -7.10 -11.18
CA THR A 108 4.01 -8.54 -11.41
C THR A 108 4.04 -8.88 -12.90
N SER A 109 3.26 -8.16 -13.72
CA SER A 109 3.24 -8.37 -15.17
C SER A 109 4.57 -7.99 -15.82
N VAL A 110 5.23 -6.94 -15.33
CA VAL A 110 6.53 -6.48 -15.83
C VAL A 110 7.60 -7.56 -15.62
N ILE A 111 7.67 -8.12 -14.42
CA ILE A 111 8.64 -9.17 -14.07
C ILE A 111 8.30 -10.48 -14.78
N ALA A 112 7.03 -10.88 -14.84
CA ALA A 112 6.60 -12.07 -15.56
C ALA A 112 6.96 -12.00 -17.06
N ASP A 113 6.70 -10.86 -17.70
CA ASP A 113 7.12 -10.57 -19.08
C ASP A 113 8.63 -10.70 -19.25
N MET A 114 9.42 -10.06 -18.38
CA MET A 114 10.88 -10.16 -18.42
C MET A 114 11.36 -11.61 -18.26
N VAL A 115 10.80 -12.37 -17.32
CA VAL A 115 11.17 -13.78 -17.11
C VAL A 115 10.82 -14.62 -18.34
N SER A 116 9.61 -14.45 -18.90
CA SER A 116 9.17 -15.22 -20.08
C SER A 116 9.99 -14.94 -21.34
N THR A 117 10.44 -13.69 -21.52
CA THR A 117 11.27 -13.25 -22.65
C THR A 117 12.77 -13.33 -22.34
N HIS A 118 13.14 -13.84 -21.17
CA HIS A 118 14.51 -13.92 -20.67
C HIS A 118 15.26 -12.57 -20.68
N LYS A 119 14.53 -11.47 -20.51
CA LYS A 119 15.06 -10.10 -20.54
C LYS A 119 15.75 -9.76 -19.22
N LYS A 120 17.04 -9.42 -19.29
CA LYS A 120 17.85 -9.13 -18.11
C LYS A 120 17.59 -7.78 -17.46
N VAL A 121 17.24 -6.75 -18.24
CA VAL A 121 17.08 -5.38 -17.73
C VAL A 121 15.84 -4.72 -18.35
N LYS A 122 15.07 -3.99 -17.55
CA LYS A 122 13.92 -3.19 -18.02
C LYS A 122 13.74 -1.96 -17.15
N LYS A 123 13.52 -0.82 -17.80
CA LYS A 123 13.16 0.45 -17.16
C LYS A 123 11.75 0.85 -17.55
N GLY A 124 11.10 1.64 -16.71
CA GLY A 124 9.82 2.24 -17.04
C GLY A 124 9.23 3.02 -15.88
N ASP A 125 7.99 3.46 -16.06
CA ASP A 125 7.25 4.26 -15.08
C ASP A 125 5.90 3.62 -14.80
N ILE A 126 5.44 3.70 -13.55
CA ILE A 126 4.08 3.28 -13.17
C ILE A 126 3.46 4.35 -12.29
N VAL A 127 2.21 4.68 -12.58
CA VAL A 127 1.39 5.58 -11.77
C VAL A 127 0.59 4.75 -10.76
N CYS A 128 0.39 5.31 -9.57
CA CYS A 128 -0.42 4.69 -8.53
C CYS A 128 -1.83 4.37 -9.05
N ARG A 129 -2.36 3.18 -8.72
CA ARG A 129 -3.75 2.80 -9.09
C ARG A 129 -4.81 3.28 -8.09
N GLY A 130 -4.37 3.86 -6.97
CA GLY A 130 -5.25 4.23 -5.86
C GLY A 130 -5.94 5.56 -6.07
N LYS A 131 -6.81 5.90 -5.12
CA LYS A 131 -7.46 7.21 -5.06
C LYS A 131 -7.17 7.86 -3.71
N THR A 132 -7.10 9.19 -3.69
CA THR A 132 -7.14 9.98 -2.46
C THR A 132 -8.38 10.87 -2.51
N ASP A 133 -8.83 11.37 -1.35
CA ASP A 133 -10.01 12.24 -1.29
C ASP A 133 -9.78 13.59 -2.00
N THR A 134 -8.51 14.00 -2.17
CA THR A 134 -8.12 15.32 -2.70
C THR A 134 -7.46 15.28 -4.08
N HIS A 135 -7.00 14.13 -4.58
CA HIS A 135 -6.27 14.03 -5.84
C HIS A 135 -6.73 12.84 -6.69
N SER A 136 -6.64 13.02 -8.01
CA SER A 136 -6.81 11.97 -9.02
C SER A 136 -5.83 10.81 -8.82
N SER A 137 -6.04 9.72 -9.56
CA SER A 137 -5.24 8.49 -9.45
C SER A 137 -3.73 8.68 -9.67
N ASP A 138 -3.31 9.81 -10.21
CA ASP A 138 -1.92 10.17 -10.48
C ASP A 138 -1.22 10.97 -9.37
N HIS A 139 -1.68 10.86 -8.12
CA HIS A 139 -1.07 11.52 -6.96
C HIS A 139 0.38 11.05 -6.66
N ALA A 140 0.76 9.87 -7.15
CA ALA A 140 2.10 9.32 -7.03
C ALA A 140 2.46 8.47 -8.25
N SER A 141 3.75 8.42 -8.56
CA SER A 141 4.33 7.53 -9.57
C SER A 141 5.66 6.97 -9.07
N ILE A 142 6.12 5.91 -9.73
CA ILE A 142 7.49 5.41 -9.60
C ILE A 142 8.14 5.37 -10.98
N SER A 143 9.43 5.69 -11.03
CA SER A 143 10.32 5.23 -12.09
C SER A 143 11.10 4.03 -11.56
N TYR A 144 11.21 2.97 -12.35
CA TYR A 144 11.91 1.75 -11.95
C TYR A 144 12.98 1.34 -12.96
N ASP A 145 13.99 0.65 -12.45
CA ASP A 145 15.02 -0.07 -13.19
C ASP A 145 15.17 -1.46 -12.57
N ILE A 146 14.73 -2.49 -13.31
CA ILE A 146 14.74 -3.88 -12.86
C ILE A 146 15.87 -4.61 -13.56
N ALA A 147 16.68 -5.32 -12.78
CA ALA A 147 17.67 -6.27 -13.26
C ALA A 147 17.35 -7.68 -12.75
N ILE A 148 17.19 -8.64 -13.66
CA ILE A 148 17.01 -10.07 -13.36
C ILE A 148 18.31 -10.81 -13.66
N GLN A 149 18.81 -11.50 -12.64
CA GLN A 149 19.89 -12.47 -12.78
C GLN A 149 19.26 -13.84 -12.96
N TYR A 150 19.63 -14.53 -14.04
CA TYR A 150 19.22 -15.89 -14.31
C TYR A 150 20.32 -16.85 -13.86
N ASN A 151 19.93 -18.07 -13.48
CA ASN A 151 20.86 -19.15 -13.23
C ASN A 151 21.71 -19.36 -14.48
N LYS A 152 23.02 -19.51 -14.31
CA LYS A 152 23.86 -19.98 -15.41
C LYS A 152 23.41 -21.40 -15.72
N ASP A 153 23.07 -21.68 -16.97
CA ASP A 153 22.81 -23.05 -17.41
C ASP A 153 24.01 -23.90 -17.02
N ARG A 154 23.80 -24.88 -16.13
CA ARG A 154 24.79 -25.94 -15.91
C ARG A 154 24.63 -26.95 -17.03
N HIS A 155 24.97 -26.54 -18.25
CA HIS A 155 25.22 -27.45 -19.36
C HIS A 155 26.66 -27.23 -19.83
N ALA A 156 27.56 -27.97 -19.19
CA ALA A 156 28.85 -28.42 -19.72
C ALA A 156 29.09 -29.82 -19.15
#